data_AF-A0A1V8TQM1-F1
#
_entry.id   AF-A0A1V8TQM1-F1
#
_cell.length_a   1.000
_cell.length_b   1.000
_cell.length_c   1.000
_cell.angle_alpha   90.00
_cell.angle_beta   90.00
_cell.angle_gamma   90.00
#
_symmetry.space_group_name_H-M   'P 1'
#
loop_
_entity.id
_entity.type
_entity.pdbx_description
1 polymer ?
#
loop_
_entity_poly.entity_id
_entity_poly.type
_entity_poly.pdbx_seq_one_letter_code
_entity_poly.pdbx_strand_id
1 'polypeptide(L)'
;MSSLAAQKATVSDFIDYFTNWQLDAVAGLCAPGFIRNQQPSSSLGESEETAEVMLARLQGMGAIFTTPLNYGTKNFVHDGEAHKSSFEFVINADTKLGPLELQGVMMQTFTEDGKKVTRVDEFLDSKALEAFMAKVTAAMAGGEKEA
;
A
#
# COMPACT_ATOMS: atom_id res chain seq x y z
N MET A 1 25.78 3.12 -8.44
CA MET A 1 24.72 4.03 -7.94
C MET A 1 24.81 4.07 -6.43
N SER A 2 24.64 5.23 -5.80
CA SER A 2 24.56 5.30 -4.34
C SER A 2 23.27 4.61 -3.85
N SER A 3 23.30 4.08 -2.62
CA SER A 3 22.11 3.49 -1.98
C SER A 3 20.92 4.45 -2.01
N LEU A 4 21.15 5.75 -1.78
CA LEU A 4 20.12 6.79 -1.83
C LEU A 4 19.46 6.92 -3.21
N ALA A 5 20.23 6.85 -4.31
CA ALA A 5 19.65 6.93 -5.65
C ALA A 5 18.79 5.69 -5.96
N ALA A 6 19.24 4.51 -5.53
CA ALA A 6 18.47 3.28 -5.66
C ALA A 6 17.19 3.31 -4.82
N GLN A 7 17.24 3.80 -3.58
CA GLN A 7 16.06 3.95 -2.71
C GLN A 7 15.01 4.85 -3.37
N LYS A 8 15.41 6.01 -3.90
CA LYS A 8 14.50 6.92 -4.60
C LYS A 8 13.86 6.27 -5.83
N ALA A 9 14.63 5.50 -6.59
CA ALA A 9 14.10 4.75 -7.73
C ALA A 9 13.09 3.68 -7.28
N THR A 10 13.43 2.89 -6.25
CA THR A 10 12.53 1.88 -5.67
C THR A 10 11.23 2.48 -5.16
N VAL A 11 11.28 3.67 -4.53
CA VAL A 11 10.07 4.40 -4.09
C VAL A 11 9.21 4.79 -5.28
N SER A 12 9.81 5.35 -6.34
CA SER A 12 9.10 5.72 -7.57
C SER A 12 8.44 4.50 -8.21
N ASP A 13 9.20 3.42 -8.40
CA ASP A 13 8.72 2.17 -8.98
C ASP A 13 7.55 1.60 -8.15
N PHE A 14 7.65 1.62 -6.82
CA PHE A 14 6.58 1.16 -5.94
C PHE A 14 5.28 1.94 -6.16
N ILE A 15 5.37 3.28 -6.18
CA ILE A 15 4.20 4.16 -6.41
C ILE A 15 3.62 3.92 -7.81
N ASP A 16 4.47 3.84 -8.83
CA ASP A 16 4.06 3.64 -10.22
C ASP A 16 3.39 2.27 -10.40
N TYR A 17 3.93 1.21 -9.80
CA TYR A 17 3.33 -0.13 -9.85
C TYR A 17 1.98 -0.17 -9.15
N PHE A 18 1.81 0.48 -7.99
CA PHE A 18 0.49 0.58 -7.34
C PHE A 18 -0.51 1.40 -8.15
N THR A 19 -0.09 2.55 -8.69
CA THR A 19 -0.92 3.41 -9.55
C THR A 19 -1.45 2.64 -10.76
N ASN A 20 -0.62 1.76 -11.34
CA ASN A 20 -0.97 0.94 -12.50
C ASN A 20 -1.48 -0.47 -12.15
N TRP A 21 -1.73 -0.76 -10.86
CA TRP A 21 -2.19 -2.07 -10.37
C TRP A 21 -1.32 -3.27 -10.80
N GLN A 22 -0.01 -3.07 -10.90
CA GLN A 22 0.97 -4.08 -11.31
C GLN A 22 1.48 -4.87 -10.10
N LEU A 23 0.61 -5.68 -9.51
CA LEU A 23 0.89 -6.38 -8.24
C LEU A 23 2.09 -7.35 -8.33
N ASP A 24 2.34 -7.98 -9.48
CA ASP A 24 3.54 -8.82 -9.68
C ASP A 24 4.84 -8.00 -9.62
N ALA A 25 4.82 -6.77 -10.14
CA ALA A 25 5.97 -5.87 -10.07
C ALA A 25 6.19 -5.36 -8.64
N VAL A 26 5.11 -5.07 -7.90
CA VAL A 26 5.17 -4.79 -6.46
C VAL A 26 5.78 -5.96 -5.70
N ALA A 27 5.33 -7.19 -5.96
CA ALA A 27 5.89 -8.40 -5.37
C ALA A 27 7.40 -8.50 -5.64
N GLY A 28 7.81 -8.15 -6.86
CA GLY A 28 9.21 -8.06 -7.25
C GLY A 28 10.03 -7.06 -6.41
N LEU A 29 9.43 -6.02 -5.82
CA LEU A 29 10.14 -5.07 -4.95
C LEU A 29 10.25 -5.55 -3.50
N CYS A 30 9.42 -6.49 -3.04
CA CYS A 30 9.49 -7.04 -1.70
C CYS A 30 10.73 -7.93 -1.52
N ALA A 31 11.52 -7.65 -0.50
CA ALA A 31 12.64 -8.51 -0.10
C ALA A 31 12.13 -9.79 0.59
N PRO A 32 12.92 -10.88 0.64
CA PRO A 32 12.63 -12.02 1.51
C PRO A 32 12.42 -11.57 2.95
N GLY A 33 11.32 -12.00 3.57
CA GLY A 33 10.94 -11.58 4.93
C GLY A 33 10.28 -10.19 5.00
N PHE A 34 9.81 -9.65 3.88
CA PHE A 34 9.07 -8.39 3.85
C PHE A 34 7.87 -8.40 4.82
N ILE A 35 7.72 -7.32 5.57
CA ILE A 35 6.58 -7.07 6.44
C ILE A 35 5.89 -5.75 6.06
N ARG A 36 4.58 -5.79 5.91
CA ARG A 36 3.71 -4.61 5.89
C ARG A 36 3.00 -4.49 7.23
N ASN A 37 2.89 -3.28 7.76
CA ASN A 37 2.22 -2.99 9.02
C ASN A 37 1.33 -1.74 8.87
N GLN A 38 0.04 -1.86 9.14
CA GLN A 38 -0.89 -0.71 9.13
C GLN A 38 -1.08 -0.16 10.54
N GLN A 39 -1.10 1.15 10.63
CA GLN A 39 -1.20 1.94 11.84
C GLN A 39 -2.27 3.02 11.67
N PRO A 40 -2.87 3.52 12.77
CA PRO A 40 -2.62 3.14 14.16
C PRO A 40 -3.33 1.85 14.58
N SER A 41 -2.61 0.99 15.31
CA SER A 41 -3.13 -0.30 15.79
C SER A 41 -4.30 -0.16 16.78
N SER A 42 -4.42 0.98 17.46
CA SER A 42 -5.53 1.25 18.39
C SER A 42 -6.90 1.29 17.72
N SER A 43 -6.96 1.59 16.42
CA SER A 43 -8.21 1.55 15.63
C SER A 43 -8.22 0.40 14.61
N LEU A 44 -7.10 0.16 13.92
CA LEU A 44 -7.04 -0.85 12.85
C LEU A 44 -6.73 -2.26 13.34
N GLY A 45 -6.39 -2.42 14.63
CA GLY A 45 -5.85 -3.65 15.17
C GLY A 45 -4.38 -3.88 14.79
N GLU A 46 -3.78 -4.92 15.34
CA GLU A 46 -2.47 -5.41 14.89
C GLU A 46 -2.60 -5.99 13.49
N SER A 47 -1.77 -5.53 12.56
CA SER A 47 -1.95 -5.77 11.12
C SER A 47 -0.63 -6.03 10.39
N GLU A 48 0.33 -6.66 11.07
CA GLU A 48 1.52 -7.14 10.39
C GLU A 48 1.16 -8.27 9.42
N GLU A 49 1.49 -8.10 8.15
CA GLU A 49 1.24 -9.07 7.11
C GLU A 49 2.46 -9.25 6.20
N THR A 50 2.60 -10.46 5.63
CA THR A 50 3.65 -10.75 4.65
C THR A 50 3.25 -10.21 3.26
N ALA A 51 4.20 -10.20 2.33
CA ALA A 51 3.93 -9.83 0.94
C ALA A 51 2.82 -10.71 0.32
N GLU A 52 2.85 -12.02 0.57
CA GLU A 52 1.88 -12.96 0.01
C GLU A 52 0.45 -12.65 0.50
N VAL A 53 0.28 -12.39 1.79
CA VAL A 53 -1.02 -12.06 2.39
C VAL A 53 -1.53 -10.72 1.85
N MET A 54 -0.67 -9.70 1.84
CA MET A 54 -0.99 -8.38 1.29
C MET A 54 -1.45 -8.49 -0.17
N LEU A 55 -0.68 -9.16 -1.03
CA LEU A 55 -0.94 -9.26 -2.46
C LEU A 55 -2.19 -10.07 -2.75
N ALA A 56 -2.43 -11.18 -2.04
CA ALA A 56 -3.66 -11.95 -2.19
C ALA A 56 -4.91 -11.13 -1.86
N ARG A 57 -4.85 -10.33 -0.77
CA ARG A 57 -5.93 -9.43 -0.37
C ARG A 57 -6.17 -8.33 -1.42
N LEU A 58 -5.11 -7.69 -1.91
CA LEU A 58 -5.20 -6.67 -2.97
C LEU A 58 -5.76 -7.27 -4.26
N GLN A 59 -5.29 -8.46 -4.66
CA GLN A 59 -5.79 -9.17 -5.84
C GLN A 59 -7.30 -9.42 -5.74
N GLY A 60 -7.79 -9.85 -4.57
CA GLY A 60 -9.22 -10.06 -4.32
C GLY A 60 -10.04 -8.77 -4.43
N MET A 61 -9.44 -7.61 -4.14
CA MET A 61 -10.07 -6.29 -4.28
C MET A 61 -9.99 -5.73 -5.70
N GLY A 62 -9.15 -6.25 -6.59
CA GLY A 62 -8.97 -5.68 -7.94
C GLY A 62 -10.29 -5.49 -8.71
N ALA A 63 -11.24 -6.41 -8.55
CA ALA A 63 -12.52 -6.39 -9.25
C ALA A 63 -13.51 -5.30 -8.79
N ILE A 64 -13.25 -4.62 -7.65
CA ILE A 64 -14.12 -3.53 -7.16
C ILE A 64 -13.76 -2.17 -7.77
N PHE A 65 -12.53 -1.98 -8.22
CA PHE A 65 -12.06 -0.71 -8.81
C PHE A 65 -12.60 -0.54 -10.23
N THR A 66 -13.08 0.66 -10.54
CA THR A 66 -13.58 1.04 -11.87
C THR A 66 -12.67 2.03 -12.58
N THR A 67 -11.73 2.64 -11.85
CA THR A 67 -10.65 3.46 -12.38
C THR A 67 -9.31 2.98 -11.82
N PRO A 68 -8.17 3.31 -12.46
CA PRO A 68 -6.86 3.16 -11.83
C PRO A 68 -6.79 3.90 -10.49
N LEU A 69 -5.90 3.46 -9.60
CA LEU A 69 -5.56 4.23 -8.42
C LEU A 69 -4.83 5.51 -8.84
N ASN A 70 -5.24 6.64 -8.31
CA ASN A 70 -4.46 7.87 -8.37
C ASN A 70 -3.71 8.05 -7.05
N TYR A 71 -2.39 7.99 -7.10
CA TYR A 71 -1.50 8.07 -5.95
C TYR A 71 -0.85 9.47 -5.90
N GLY A 72 -1.49 10.40 -5.19
CA GLY A 72 -0.91 11.72 -4.90
C GLY A 72 0.13 11.61 -3.79
N THR A 73 1.36 12.09 -4.00
CA THR A 73 2.43 12.03 -3.00
C THR A 73 3.07 13.40 -2.76
N LYS A 74 3.56 13.62 -1.54
CA LYS A 74 4.29 14.85 -1.15
C LYS A 74 5.18 14.62 0.07
N ASN A 75 6.00 15.62 0.41
CA ASN A 75 6.81 15.66 1.62
C ASN A 75 7.75 14.45 1.79
N PHE A 76 8.44 14.07 0.70
CA PHE A 76 9.42 12.99 0.73
C PHE A 76 10.61 13.31 1.63
N VAL A 77 10.96 12.37 2.51
CA VAL A 77 12.20 12.33 3.28
C VAL A 77 12.91 11.03 2.94
N HIS A 78 14.19 11.11 2.61
CA HIS A 78 15.02 9.93 2.36
C HIS A 78 16.27 10.00 3.23
N ASP A 79 16.50 8.91 3.97
CA ASP A 79 17.71 8.69 4.75
C ASP A 79 18.49 7.55 4.12
N GLY A 80 19.48 7.93 3.31
CA GLY A 80 20.31 7.00 2.54
C GLY A 80 21.18 6.10 3.42
N GLU A 81 21.58 6.59 4.60
CA GLU A 81 22.43 5.86 5.56
C GLU A 81 21.61 4.91 6.41
N ALA A 82 20.40 5.33 6.83
CA ALA A 82 19.49 4.46 7.57
C ALA A 82 18.71 3.48 6.67
N HIS A 83 18.84 3.58 5.35
CA HIS A 83 18.10 2.81 4.36
C HIS A 83 16.58 2.97 4.54
N LYS A 84 16.11 4.21 4.66
CA LYS A 84 14.71 4.53 4.93
C LYS A 84 14.19 5.67 4.10
N SER A 85 12.88 5.67 3.86
CA SER A 85 12.18 6.83 3.34
C SER A 85 10.81 6.98 3.98
N SER A 86 10.29 8.19 3.99
CA SER A 86 8.90 8.47 4.32
C SER A 86 8.31 9.50 3.38
N PHE A 87 6.99 9.43 3.19
CA PHE A 87 6.23 10.39 2.40
C PHE A 87 4.76 10.38 2.78
N GLU A 88 4.10 11.51 2.58
CA GLU A 88 2.65 11.62 2.70
C GLU A 88 2.00 11.20 1.38
N PHE A 89 0.84 10.56 1.47
CA PHE A 89 0.08 10.14 0.30
C PHE A 89 -1.43 10.35 0.44
N VAL A 90 -2.08 10.44 -0.72
CA VAL A 90 -3.52 10.36 -0.92
C VAL A 90 -3.79 9.41 -2.08
N ILE A 91 -4.61 8.40 -1.86
CA ILE A 91 -5.08 7.45 -2.86
C ILE A 91 -6.53 7.80 -3.18
N ASN A 92 -6.83 7.93 -4.48
CA ASN A 92 -8.19 8.11 -4.98
C ASN A 92 -8.50 7.06 -6.05
N ALA A 93 -9.70 6.49 -6.01
CA ALA A 93 -10.23 5.69 -7.12
C ALA A 93 -11.74 5.60 -7.06
N ASP A 94 -12.38 5.53 -8.22
CA ASP A 94 -13.78 5.12 -8.29
C ASP A 94 -13.87 3.60 -8.13
N THR A 95 -14.89 3.17 -7.40
CA THR A 95 -15.18 1.75 -7.18
C THR A 95 -16.67 1.49 -7.35
N LYS A 96 -17.05 0.23 -7.53
CA LYS A 96 -18.45 -0.22 -7.52
C LYS A 96 -19.19 0.11 -6.21
N LEU A 97 -18.46 0.46 -5.14
CA LEU A 97 -18.97 0.76 -3.80
C LEU A 97 -18.97 2.27 -3.49
N GLY A 98 -18.75 3.09 -4.53
CA GLY A 98 -18.51 4.53 -4.42
C GLY A 98 -17.01 4.87 -4.36
N PRO A 99 -16.66 6.16 -4.28
CA PRO A 99 -15.27 6.60 -4.31
C PRO A 99 -14.50 6.08 -3.07
N LEU A 100 -13.27 5.62 -3.33
CA LEU A 100 -12.23 5.43 -2.33
C LEU A 100 -11.40 6.72 -2.29
N GLU A 101 -11.30 7.30 -1.09
CA GLU A 101 -10.34 8.34 -0.76
C GLU A 101 -9.66 7.93 0.55
N LEU A 102 -8.35 7.71 0.49
CA LEU A 102 -7.55 7.28 1.63
C LEU A 102 -6.27 8.08 1.68
N GLN A 103 -5.96 8.67 2.83
CA GLN A 103 -4.73 9.42 3.04
C GLN A 103 -3.90 8.79 4.15
N GLY A 104 -2.60 9.06 4.13
CA GLY A 104 -1.70 8.56 5.14
C GLY A 104 -0.25 9.01 4.97
N VAL A 105 0.60 8.42 5.79
CA VAL A 105 2.06 8.51 5.71
C VAL A 105 2.59 7.09 5.50
N MET A 106 3.43 6.91 4.48
CA MET A 106 4.15 5.67 4.26
C MET A 106 5.59 5.83 4.74
N MET A 107 6.09 4.82 5.44
CA MET A 107 7.49 4.68 5.80
C MET A 107 8.01 3.37 5.23
N GLN A 108 9.09 3.42 4.46
CA GLN A 108 9.71 2.26 3.84
C GLN A 108 11.11 2.06 4.41
N THR A 109 11.45 0.81 4.71
CA THR A 109 12.82 0.37 5.00
C THR A 109 13.31 -0.50 3.86
N PHE A 110 14.56 -0.31 3.44
CA PHE A 110 15.14 -0.96 2.26
C PHE A 110 16.25 -1.93 2.63
N THR A 111 16.65 -2.74 1.65
CA THR A 111 17.94 -3.46 1.66
C THR A 111 19.12 -2.49 1.61
N GLU A 112 20.32 -2.96 1.97
CA GLU A 112 21.54 -2.14 1.95
C GLU A 112 21.80 -1.50 0.57
N ASP A 113 21.52 -2.23 -0.52
CA ASP A 113 21.67 -1.73 -1.88
C ASP A 113 20.54 -0.79 -2.33
N GLY A 114 19.49 -0.64 -1.53
CA GLY A 114 18.34 0.23 -1.78
C GLY A 114 17.35 -0.27 -2.84
N LYS A 115 17.51 -1.51 -3.35
CA LYS A 115 16.73 -2.00 -4.51
C LYS A 115 15.49 -2.81 -4.15
N LYS A 116 15.32 -3.18 -2.87
CA LYS A 116 14.17 -3.91 -2.37
C LYS A 116 13.68 -3.31 -1.07
N VAL A 117 12.41 -3.53 -0.77
CA VAL A 117 11.75 -3.08 0.45
C VAL A 117 11.69 -4.25 1.43
N THR A 118 12.17 -4.05 2.66
CA THR A 118 12.09 -5.04 3.74
C THR A 118 10.92 -4.77 4.68
N ARG A 119 10.49 -3.52 4.79
CA ARG A 119 9.35 -3.15 5.62
C ARG A 119 8.59 -1.95 5.07
N VAL A 120 7.27 -2.00 5.17
CA VAL A 120 6.37 -0.86 4.98
C VAL A 120 5.56 -0.66 6.26
N ASP A 121 5.66 0.52 6.86
CA ASP A 121 4.73 0.99 7.88
C ASP A 121 3.84 2.07 7.27
N GLU A 122 2.52 1.91 7.36
CA GLU A 122 1.55 2.88 6.84
C GLU A 122 0.70 3.42 7.96
N PHE A 123 0.82 4.72 8.22
CA PHE A 123 -0.08 5.43 9.12
C PHE A 123 -1.25 5.97 8.30
N LEU A 124 -2.44 5.41 8.49
CA LEU A 124 -3.60 5.63 7.65
C LEU A 124 -4.66 6.45 8.39
N ASP A 125 -5.47 7.18 7.64
CA ASP A 125 -6.76 7.66 8.12
C ASP A 125 -7.67 6.45 8.39
N SER A 126 -7.65 5.99 9.65
CA SER A 126 -8.33 4.76 10.03
C SER A 126 -9.84 4.85 9.88
N LYS A 127 -10.44 6.02 10.08
CA LYS A 127 -11.88 6.21 9.89
C LYS A 127 -12.28 6.06 8.42
N ALA A 128 -11.49 6.64 7.51
CA ALA A 128 -11.72 6.50 6.08
C ALA A 128 -11.59 5.04 5.64
N LEU A 129 -10.54 4.35 6.11
CA LEU A 129 -10.32 2.93 5.80
C LEU A 129 -11.43 2.03 6.35
N GLU A 130 -11.82 2.19 7.63
CA GLU A 130 -12.90 1.43 8.27
C GLU A 130 -14.22 1.60 7.52
N ALA A 131 -14.57 2.84 7.17
CA ALA A 131 -15.79 3.14 6.42
C ALA A 131 -15.80 2.46 5.04
N PHE A 132 -14.66 2.43 4.36
CA PHE A 132 -14.55 1.75 3.07
C PHE A 132 -14.59 0.21 3.23
N MET A 133 -13.87 -0.34 4.19
CA MET A 133 -13.85 -1.79 4.46
C MET A 133 -15.22 -2.32 4.89
N ALA A 134 -16.01 -1.53 5.60
CA ALA A 134 -17.40 -1.88 5.91
C ALA A 134 -18.25 -2.08 4.64
N LYS A 135 -18.06 -1.24 3.62
CA LYS A 135 -18.73 -1.40 2.31
C LYS A 135 -18.24 -2.66 1.59
N VAL A 136 -16.94 -2.94 1.62
CA VAL A 136 -16.35 -4.15 1.02
C VAL A 136 -16.94 -5.40 1.66
N THR A 137 -16.94 -5.48 3.00
CA THR A 137 -17.52 -6.61 3.74
C THR A 137 -19.01 -6.80 3.43
N ALA A 138 -19.79 -5.72 3.37
CA ALA A 138 -21.21 -5.80 3.03
C ALA A 138 -21.44 -6.32 1.60
N ALA A 139 -20.63 -5.87 0.63
CA ALA A 139 -20.73 -6.33 -0.75
C ALA A 139 -20.35 -7.82 -0.90
N MET A 140 -19.31 -8.27 -0.19
CA MET A 140 -18.88 -9.67 -0.19
C MET A 140 -19.90 -10.59 0.48
N ALA A 141 -20.56 -10.14 1.56
CA ALA A 141 -21.63 -10.89 2.21
C ALA A 141 -22.96 -10.89 1.41
N GLY A 142 -23.19 -9.86 0.59
CA GLY A 142 -24.37 -9.75 -0.28
C GLY A 142 -24.29 -10.62 -1.54
N GLY A 143 -23.08 -10.89 -2.04
CA GLY A 143 -22.85 -11.71 -3.24
C GLY A 143 -23.19 -13.20 -3.08
N GLU A 144 -23.32 -13.72 -1.84
CA GLU A 144 -23.73 -15.11 -1.58
C GLU A 144 -25.24 -15.34 -1.70
N LYS A 145 -26.06 -14.29 -1.86
CA LYS A 145 -27.53 -14.42 -1.91
C LYS A 145 -28.13 -14.47 -3.32
N GLU A 146 -27.33 -14.32 -4.38
CA GLU A 146 -27.80 -14.36 -5.77
C GLU A 146 -27.02 -15.37 -6.64
N ALA A 147 -26.59 -16.49 -6.05
CA ALA A 147 -26.03 -17.65 -6.77
C ALA A 147 -26.98 -18.85 -6.74
#